data_AF-A0A356W591-F1
#
_entry.id   AF-A0A356W591-F1
#
_cell.length_a   1.000
_cell.length_b   1.000
_cell.length_c   1.000
_cell.angle_alpha   90.00
_cell.angle_beta   90.00
_cell.angle_gamma   90.00
#
_symmetry.space_group_name_H-M   'P 1'
#
loop_
_entity.id
_entity.type
_entity.pdbx_description
1 polymer ?
#
loop_
_entity_poly.entity_id
_entity_poly.type
_entity_poly.pdbx_seq_one_letter_code
_entity_poly.pdbx_strand_id
1 'polypeptide(L)'
;PYILIRRDHEAPQIKKYRGSKMDQGDYFGPFASAGSVMRTLDTLQKAFLLRTCEDSVYSVRTRPCMLHQIKRCAAPCVDLISTEDYQALADQAADFLRGKGADLQKRLAADMEAAAEEMEFERAARLRDRIRALAHVRASQDVNPEDIEEADVFAIEMDGGVSCVQVFF
;
A
#
# COMPACT_ATOMS: atom_id res chain seq x y z
N PRO A 1 4.39 16.45 2.35
CA PRO A 1 3.60 15.86 1.23
C PRO A 1 2.74 14.74 1.80
N TYR A 2 1.55 14.50 1.24
CA TYR A 2 0.57 13.58 1.82
C TYR A 2 0.17 12.49 0.81
N ILE A 3 -0.40 11.41 1.33
CA ILE A 3 -1.23 10.48 0.55
C ILE A 3 -2.69 10.81 0.86
N LEU A 4 -3.51 10.87 -0.18
CA LEU A 4 -4.95 11.02 -0.07
C LEU A 4 -5.62 9.77 -0.62
N ILE A 5 -6.49 9.16 0.17
CA ILE A 5 -7.51 8.22 -0.30
C ILE A 5 -8.79 9.03 -0.44
N ARG A 6 -9.08 9.48 -1.66
CA ARG A 6 -10.22 10.31 -2.01
C ARG A 6 -11.49 9.46 -2.04
N ARG A 7 -12.57 9.91 -1.41
CA ARG A 7 -13.83 9.14 -1.21
C ARG A 7 -15.09 9.81 -1.76
N ASP A 8 -14.92 10.90 -2.50
CA ASP A 8 -15.98 11.61 -3.24
C ASP A 8 -16.51 10.83 -4.48
N HIS A 9 -16.05 9.60 -4.70
CA HIS A 9 -16.38 8.77 -5.84
C HIS A 9 -16.61 7.32 -5.37
N GLU A 10 -17.54 6.60 -5.98
CA GLU A 10 -17.93 5.21 -5.63
C GLU A 10 -16.73 4.25 -5.51
N ALA A 11 -15.77 4.43 -6.42
CA ALA A 11 -14.45 3.84 -6.41
C ALA A 11 -13.42 4.84 -5.83
N PRO A 12 -13.03 4.73 -4.55
CA PRO A 12 -11.98 5.54 -3.95
C PRO A 12 -10.69 5.58 -4.79
N GLN A 13 -10.11 6.77 -4.88
CA GLN A 13 -8.88 7.02 -5.63
C GLN A 13 -7.73 7.25 -4.65
N ILE A 14 -6.59 6.58 -4.86
CA ILE A 14 -5.38 6.90 -4.12
C ILE A 14 -4.48 7.84 -4.92
N LYS A 15 -4.00 8.92 -4.31
CA LYS A 15 -3.08 9.86 -4.97
C LYS A 15 -2.14 10.55 -3.99
N LYS A 16 -1.02 11.03 -4.53
CA LYS A 16 -0.16 12.00 -3.85
C LYS A 16 -0.90 13.33 -3.75
N TYR A 17 -0.83 13.97 -2.58
CA TYR A 17 -1.44 15.26 -2.32
C TYR A 17 -0.43 16.30 -1.82
N ARG A 18 -0.64 17.55 -2.24
CA ARG A 18 0.12 18.73 -1.82
C ARG A 18 -0.84 19.92 -1.75
N GLY A 19 -0.68 20.78 -0.75
CA GLY A 19 -1.49 21.99 -0.57
C GLY A 19 -2.51 21.87 0.55
N SER A 20 -3.44 22.83 0.59
CA SER A 20 -4.53 22.91 1.57
C SER A 20 -5.53 21.80 1.34
N LYS A 21 -5.88 21.02 2.39
CA LYS A 21 -6.77 19.85 2.32
C LYS A 21 -8.21 20.21 1.94
N MET A 22 -8.50 20.30 0.65
CA MET A 22 -9.83 20.67 0.11
C MET A 22 -10.62 19.48 -0.46
N ASP A 23 -9.94 18.40 -0.83
CA ASP A 23 -10.58 17.21 -1.41
C ASP A 23 -11.19 16.35 -0.28
N GLN A 24 -12.35 15.73 -0.53
CA GLN A 24 -12.96 14.85 0.48
C GLN A 24 -12.28 13.48 0.51
N GLY A 25 -11.78 13.08 1.68
CA GLY A 25 -11.16 11.78 1.88
C GLY A 25 -10.23 11.71 3.08
N ASP A 26 -9.50 10.59 3.17
CA ASP A 26 -8.55 10.33 4.24
C ASP A 26 -7.15 10.83 3.84
N TYR A 27 -6.56 11.67 4.69
CA TYR A 27 -5.21 12.23 4.49
C TYR A 27 -4.19 11.58 5.43
N PHE A 28 -3.09 11.09 4.85
CA PHE A 28 -2.01 10.41 5.58
C PHE A 28 -0.68 11.14 5.37
N GLY A 29 0.08 11.33 6.45
CA GLY A 29 1.33 12.08 6.48
C GLY A 29 1.37 13.13 7.60
N PRO A 30 2.28 14.11 7.56
CA PRO A 30 3.21 14.40 6.45
C PRO A 30 4.29 13.33 6.28
N PHE A 31 4.64 13.02 5.02
CA PHE A 31 5.78 12.16 4.70
C PHE A 31 7.07 12.97 4.57
N ALA A 32 8.20 12.37 4.99
CA ALA A 32 9.53 12.98 4.98
C ALA A 32 9.96 13.53 3.61
N SER A 33 9.62 12.82 2.52
CA SER A 33 9.96 13.27 1.17
C SER A 33 8.89 12.89 0.14
N ALA A 34 8.95 13.53 -1.03
CA ALA A 34 8.14 13.13 -2.18
C ALA A 34 8.49 11.71 -2.68
N GLY A 35 9.74 11.28 -2.52
CA GLY A 35 10.18 9.92 -2.84
C GLY A 35 9.56 8.88 -1.91
N SER A 36 9.48 9.18 -0.61
CA SER A 36 8.83 8.33 0.39
C SER A 36 7.35 8.11 0.05
N VAL A 37 6.63 9.19 -0.33
CA VAL A 37 5.23 9.08 -0.80
C VAL A 37 5.11 8.14 -2.00
N MET A 38 6.02 8.25 -2.98
CA MET A 38 5.95 7.44 -4.19
C MET A 38 6.21 5.95 -3.91
N ARG A 39 7.15 5.62 -3.02
CA ARG A 39 7.40 4.23 -2.57
C ARG A 39 6.21 3.66 -1.82
N THR A 40 5.60 4.44 -0.93
CA THR A 40 4.40 4.02 -0.21
C THR A 40 3.23 3.82 -1.18
N LEU A 41 3.00 4.73 -2.13
CA LEU A 41 1.97 4.56 -3.17
C LEU A 41 2.19 3.30 -4.02
N ASP A 42 3.43 3.04 -4.47
CA ASP A 42 3.78 1.83 -5.21
C ASP A 42 3.40 0.56 -4.45
N THR A 43 3.67 0.55 -3.14
CA THR A 43 3.33 -0.57 -2.28
C THR A 43 1.83 -0.70 -2.07
N LEU A 44 1.13 0.41 -1.82
CA LEU A 44 -0.31 0.42 -1.64
C LEU A 44 -1.04 -0.06 -2.91
N GLN A 45 -0.54 0.27 -4.10
CA GLN A 45 -1.10 -0.25 -5.35
C GLN A 45 -0.90 -1.75 -5.49
N LYS A 46 0.27 -2.29 -5.12
CA LYS A 46 0.52 -3.74 -5.15
C LYS A 46 -0.32 -4.48 -4.11
N ALA A 47 -0.49 -3.89 -2.93
CA ALA A 47 -1.17 -4.53 -1.81
C ALA A 47 -2.69 -4.36 -1.86
N PHE A 48 -3.22 -3.19 -2.23
CA PHE A 48 -4.65 -2.89 -2.13
C PHE A 48 -5.32 -2.67 -3.48
N LEU A 49 -4.55 -2.66 -4.58
CA LEU A 49 -5.08 -2.60 -5.93
C LEU A 49 -6.00 -1.39 -6.18
N LEU A 50 -5.75 -0.28 -5.48
CA LEU A 50 -6.51 0.95 -5.63
C LEU A 50 -6.14 1.69 -6.92
N ARG A 51 -7.14 2.28 -7.57
CA ARG A 51 -6.98 3.09 -8.77
C ARG A 51 -6.25 4.40 -8.45
N THR A 52 -5.42 4.82 -9.40
CA THR A 52 -4.77 6.14 -9.40
C THR A 52 -5.21 7.00 -10.59
N CYS A 53 -6.00 6.44 -11.52
CA CYS A 53 -6.50 7.16 -12.68
C CYS A 53 -7.49 8.26 -12.26
N GLU A 54 -7.55 9.34 -13.02
CA GLU A 54 -8.54 10.40 -12.84
C GLU A 54 -9.96 9.93 -13.20
N ASP A 55 -10.97 10.64 -12.73
CA ASP A 55 -12.38 10.29 -12.98
C ASP A 55 -12.74 10.36 -14.46
N SER A 56 -12.19 11.35 -15.17
CA SER A 56 -12.30 11.49 -16.63
C SER A 56 -11.79 10.25 -17.37
N VAL A 57 -10.74 9.61 -16.86
CA VAL A 57 -10.18 8.39 -17.42
C VAL A 57 -10.97 7.17 -16.95
N TYR A 58 -11.52 7.17 -15.74
CA TYR A 58 -12.35 6.08 -15.23
C TYR A 58 -13.67 5.94 -15.99
N SER A 59 -14.40 7.04 -16.20
CA SER A 59 -15.76 7.03 -16.74
C SER A 59 -15.86 6.59 -18.20
N VAL A 60 -14.76 6.68 -18.95
CA VAL A 60 -14.71 6.35 -20.39
C VAL A 60 -14.11 4.97 -20.68
N ARG A 61 -13.76 4.18 -19.65
CA ARG A 61 -13.08 2.90 -19.85
C ARG A 61 -14.08 1.82 -20.24
N THR A 62 -13.74 1.12 -21.32
CA THR A 62 -14.46 -0.08 -21.78
C THR A 62 -13.64 -1.36 -21.64
N ARG A 63 -12.34 -1.24 -21.31
CA ARG A 63 -11.43 -2.38 -21.08
C ARG A 63 -10.45 -2.09 -19.95
N PRO A 64 -9.99 -3.13 -19.22
CA PRO A 64 -8.98 -2.97 -18.18
C PRO A 64 -7.70 -2.32 -18.72
N CYS A 65 -7.12 -1.43 -17.92
CA CYS A 65 -5.88 -0.76 -18.28
C CYS A 65 -4.64 -1.59 -17.92
N MET A 66 -3.47 -1.09 -18.32
CA MET A 66 -2.18 -1.72 -18.02
C MET A 66 -1.96 -1.93 -16.51
N LEU A 67 -2.40 -1.00 -15.65
CA LEU A 67 -2.28 -1.17 -14.19
C LEU A 67 -3.00 -2.42 -13.68
N HIS A 68 -4.13 -2.79 -14.28
CA HIS A 68 -4.80 -4.05 -13.93
C HIS A 68 -4.00 -5.26 -14.41
N GLN A 69 -3.49 -5.21 -15.63
CA GLN A 69 -2.69 -6.30 -16.22
C GLN A 69 -1.43 -6.60 -15.39
N ILE A 70 -0.78 -5.57 -14.86
CA ILE A 70 0.38 -5.71 -13.97
C ILE A 70 0.01 -5.82 -12.48
N LYS A 71 -1.25 -6.14 -12.17
CA LYS A 71 -1.76 -6.41 -10.81
C LYS A 71 -1.52 -5.25 -9.82
N ARG A 72 -1.84 -4.03 -10.25
CA ARG A 72 -1.79 -2.79 -9.44
C ARG A 72 -3.14 -2.08 -9.30
N CYS A 73 -4.18 -2.60 -9.96
CA CYS A 73 -5.52 -2.05 -9.91
C CYS A 73 -6.54 -3.20 -10.03
N ALA A 74 -7.59 -3.19 -9.22
CA ALA A 74 -8.67 -4.18 -9.27
C ALA A 74 -9.64 -3.94 -10.45
N ALA A 75 -9.42 -2.88 -11.23
CA ALA A 75 -10.24 -2.47 -12.37
C ALA A 75 -11.73 -2.25 -12.06
N PRO A 76 -12.06 -1.43 -11.04
CA PRO A 76 -13.46 -1.06 -10.77
C PRO A 76 -14.13 -0.31 -11.93
N CYS A 77 -13.34 0.34 -12.81
CA CYS A 77 -13.85 1.10 -13.94
C CYS A 77 -14.52 0.27 -15.04
N VAL A 78 -14.45 -1.06 -14.95
CA VAL A 78 -15.03 -2.02 -15.91
C VAL A 78 -15.65 -3.21 -15.17
N ASP A 79 -16.08 -2.99 -13.91
CA ASP A 79 -16.86 -3.92 -13.10
C ASP A 79 -16.21 -5.31 -12.87
N LEU A 80 -14.87 -5.40 -12.92
CA LEU A 80 -14.15 -6.65 -12.59
C LEU A 80 -14.09 -6.93 -11.08
N ILE A 81 -14.52 -5.97 -10.27
CA ILE A 81 -14.67 -6.06 -8.83
C ILE A 81 -15.95 -5.32 -8.45
N SER A 82 -16.69 -5.82 -7.47
CA SER A 82 -17.87 -5.12 -6.96
C SER A 82 -17.46 -3.81 -6.27
N THR A 83 -18.36 -2.81 -6.26
CA THR A 83 -18.13 -1.55 -5.54
C THR A 83 -17.88 -1.79 -4.05
N GLU A 84 -18.59 -2.74 -3.46
CA GLU A 84 -18.48 -3.12 -2.05
C GLU A 84 -17.11 -3.72 -1.72
N ASP A 85 -16.65 -4.69 -2.51
CA ASP A 85 -15.32 -5.30 -2.32
C ASP A 85 -14.20 -4.28 -2.55
N TYR A 86 -14.37 -3.39 -3.53
CA TYR A 86 -13.41 -2.33 -3.80
C TYR A 86 -13.33 -1.30 -2.67
N GLN A 87 -14.46 -0.96 -2.04
CA GLN A 87 -14.48 -0.12 -0.83
C GLN A 87 -13.78 -0.81 0.34
N ALA A 88 -13.99 -2.11 0.52
CA ALA A 88 -13.27 -2.88 1.54
C ALA A 88 -11.74 -2.85 1.34
N LEU A 89 -11.26 -2.87 0.08
CA LEU A 89 -9.82 -2.67 -0.21
C LEU A 89 -9.34 -1.27 0.18
N ALA A 90 -10.14 -0.24 -0.04
CA ALA A 90 -9.82 1.14 0.33
C ALA A 90 -9.75 1.31 1.86
N ASP A 91 -10.66 0.66 2.59
CA ASP A 91 -10.67 0.67 4.06
C ASP A 91 -9.46 -0.07 4.62
N GLN A 92 -9.09 -1.22 4.05
CA GLN A 92 -7.87 -1.93 4.44
C GLN A 92 -6.60 -1.08 4.20
N ALA A 93 -6.56 -0.32 3.10
CA ALA A 93 -5.45 0.60 2.82
C ALA A 93 -5.39 1.75 3.85
N ALA A 94 -6.55 2.31 4.21
CA ALA A 94 -6.65 3.34 5.23
C ALA A 94 -6.21 2.81 6.61
N ASP A 95 -6.69 1.63 7.02
CA ASP A 95 -6.30 0.99 8.28
C ASP A 95 -4.79 0.69 8.33
N PHE A 96 -4.20 0.24 7.22
CA PHE A 96 -2.76 0.03 7.11
C PHE A 96 -1.98 1.33 7.34
N LEU A 97 -2.41 2.43 6.71
CA LEU A 97 -1.79 3.75 6.89
C LEU A 97 -2.04 4.37 8.28
N ARG A 98 -3.05 3.90 9.03
CA ARG A 98 -3.29 4.25 10.45
C ARG A 98 -2.48 3.40 11.43
N GLY A 99 -1.60 2.51 10.94
CA GLY A 99 -0.73 1.68 11.79
C GLY A 99 -1.28 0.30 12.14
N LYS A 100 -2.48 -0.07 11.69
CA LYS A 100 -3.07 -1.42 11.91
C LYS A 100 -2.52 -2.50 10.97
N GLY A 101 -1.30 -2.31 10.47
CA GLY A 101 -0.69 -3.19 9.47
C GLY A 101 -0.38 -4.60 9.98
N ALA A 102 -0.05 -4.77 11.26
CA ALA A 102 0.24 -6.09 11.84
C ALA A 102 -0.97 -7.03 11.81
N ASP A 103 -2.13 -6.54 12.23
CA ASP A 103 -3.35 -7.35 12.30
C ASP A 103 -3.86 -7.70 10.90
N LEU A 104 -3.69 -6.78 9.93
CA LEU A 104 -3.95 -7.07 8.53
C LEU A 104 -3.02 -8.17 7.99
N GLN A 105 -1.71 -8.10 8.26
CA GLN A 105 -0.76 -9.12 7.82
C GLN A 105 -1.08 -10.50 8.39
N LYS A 106 -1.44 -10.57 9.69
CA LYS A 106 -1.87 -11.83 10.32
C LYS A 106 -3.10 -12.41 9.66
N ARG A 107 -4.13 -11.59 9.39
CA ARG A 107 -5.33 -12.03 8.68
C ARG A 107 -5.01 -12.55 7.27
N LEU A 108 -4.22 -11.80 6.50
CA LEU A 108 -3.81 -12.21 5.16
C LEU A 108 -3.01 -13.51 5.15
N ALA A 109 -2.19 -13.75 6.17
CA ALA A 109 -1.44 -15.00 6.31
C ALA A 109 -2.39 -16.19 6.59
N ALA A 110 -3.35 -16.02 7.50
CA ALA A 110 -4.36 -17.04 7.77
C ALA A 110 -5.22 -17.34 6.51
N ASP A 111 -5.65 -16.30 5.79
CA ASP A 111 -6.40 -16.46 4.53
C ASP A 111 -5.57 -17.19 3.46
N MET A 112 -4.26 -16.96 3.42
CA MET A 112 -3.34 -17.61 2.49
C MET A 112 -3.18 -19.09 2.80
N GLU A 113 -3.04 -19.44 4.07
CA GLU A 113 -2.95 -20.82 4.55
C GLU A 113 -4.25 -21.58 4.25
N ALA A 114 -5.41 -20.99 4.58
CA ALA A 114 -6.71 -21.57 4.27
C ALA A 114 -6.90 -21.82 2.76
N ALA A 115 -6.54 -20.85 1.92
CA ALA A 115 -6.59 -21.01 0.46
C ALA A 115 -5.67 -22.14 -0.04
N ALA A 116 -4.51 -22.35 0.61
CA ALA A 116 -3.62 -23.44 0.27
C ALA A 116 -4.17 -24.81 0.69
N GLU A 117 -4.82 -24.89 1.86
CA GLU A 117 -5.51 -26.09 2.33
C GLU A 117 -6.68 -26.48 1.41
N GLU A 118 -7.41 -25.49 0.88
CA GLU A 118 -8.47 -25.65 -0.11
C GLU A 118 -7.96 -25.93 -1.54
N MET A 119 -6.63 -26.05 -1.73
CA MET A 119 -5.97 -26.23 -3.03
C MET A 119 -6.18 -25.07 -4.02
N GLU A 120 -6.56 -23.87 -3.54
CA GLU A 120 -6.70 -22.62 -4.31
C GLU A 120 -5.34 -21.90 -4.49
N PHE A 121 -4.36 -22.56 -5.11
CA PHE A 121 -2.98 -22.07 -5.17
C PHE A 121 -2.81 -20.68 -5.81
N GLU A 122 -3.65 -20.32 -6.78
CA GLU A 122 -3.59 -19.00 -7.40
C GLU A 122 -3.98 -17.89 -6.41
N ARG A 123 -4.99 -18.16 -5.57
CA ARG A 123 -5.42 -17.23 -4.51
C ARG A 123 -4.36 -17.12 -3.43
N ALA A 124 -3.82 -18.26 -2.98
CA ALA A 124 -2.73 -18.28 -2.02
C ALA A 124 -1.50 -17.50 -2.53
N ALA A 125 -1.12 -17.66 -3.81
CA ALA A 125 -0.03 -16.88 -4.41
C ALA A 125 -0.31 -15.37 -4.41
N ARG A 126 -1.55 -14.94 -4.74
CA ARG A 126 -1.94 -13.52 -4.66
C ARG A 126 -1.83 -12.98 -3.24
N LEU A 127 -2.30 -13.72 -2.24
CA LEU A 127 -2.21 -13.32 -0.83
C LEU A 127 -0.76 -13.23 -0.34
N ARG A 128 0.09 -14.19 -0.72
CA ARG A 128 1.53 -14.16 -0.44
C ARG A 128 2.20 -12.91 -1.00
N ASP A 129 1.93 -12.59 -2.25
CA ASP A 129 2.54 -11.44 -2.92
C ASP A 129 2.06 -10.12 -2.29
N ARG A 130 0.80 -10.09 -1.82
CA ARG A 130 0.21 -9.01 -1.04
C ARG A 130 0.93 -8.81 0.31
N ILE A 131 1.17 -9.89 1.06
CA ILE A 131 1.91 -9.86 2.33
C ILE A 131 3.33 -9.32 2.12
N ARG A 132 4.03 -9.79 1.09
CA ARG A 132 5.38 -9.33 0.73
C ARG A 132 5.42 -7.84 0.43
N ALA A 133 4.43 -7.33 -0.31
CA ALA A 133 4.32 -5.89 -0.57
C ALA A 133 4.18 -5.10 0.74
N LEU A 134 3.29 -5.52 1.65
CA LEU A 134 3.07 -4.83 2.92
C LEU A 134 4.29 -4.85 3.86
N ALA A 135 5.04 -5.94 3.88
CA ALA A 135 6.26 -6.06 4.69
C ALA A 135 7.33 -5.01 4.29
N HIS A 136 7.41 -4.67 3.00
CA HIS A 136 8.41 -3.74 2.49
C HIS A 136 8.18 -2.30 2.96
N VAL A 137 6.93 -1.86 3.18
CA VAL A 137 6.65 -0.51 3.71
C VAL A 137 6.97 -0.40 5.20
N ARG A 138 6.73 -1.46 5.98
CA ARG A 138 7.06 -1.45 7.42
C ARG A 138 8.56 -1.29 7.66
N ALA A 139 9.39 -1.92 6.82
CA ALA A 139 10.85 -1.74 6.86
C ALA A 139 11.31 -0.32 6.46
N SER A 140 10.43 0.49 5.85
CA SER A 140 10.70 1.87 5.44
C SER A 140 10.03 2.92 6.33
N GLN A 141 9.26 2.50 7.33
CA GLN A 141 8.87 3.39 8.42
C GLN A 141 10.04 3.40 9.38
N ASP A 142 10.79 4.50 9.41
CA ASP A 142 11.75 4.78 10.46
C ASP A 142 11.12 4.44 11.80
N VAL A 143 11.84 3.61 12.55
CA VAL A 143 11.61 3.51 13.98
C VAL A 143 11.95 4.90 14.51
N ASN A 144 10.95 5.74 14.74
CA ASN A 144 11.13 6.99 15.47
C ASN A 144 10.73 6.70 16.92
N PRO A 145 11.69 6.39 17.82
CA PRO A 145 11.37 6.18 19.23
C PRO A 145 10.83 7.49 19.78
N GLU A 146 9.74 7.47 20.53
CA GLU A 146 9.17 8.69 21.13
C GLU A 146 10.18 9.44 22.03
N ASP A 147 11.20 8.73 22.53
CA ASP A 147 12.24 9.25 23.43
C ASP A 147 13.51 9.77 22.71
N ILE A 148 13.58 9.73 21.37
CA ILE A 148 14.77 10.16 20.62
C ILE A 148 14.36 11.24 19.62
N GLU A 149 14.71 12.50 19.92
CA GLU A 149 14.36 13.66 19.07
C GLU A 149 15.11 13.68 17.73
N GLU A 150 16.40 13.30 17.72
CA GLU A 150 17.26 13.29 16.53
C GLU A 150 18.45 12.33 16.77
N ALA A 151 18.67 11.35 15.90
CA ALA A 151 19.82 10.44 16.00
C ALA A 151 20.18 9.79 14.66
N ASP A 152 21.47 9.77 14.33
CA ASP A 152 22.01 8.92 13.26
C ASP A 152 22.29 7.52 13.83
N VAL A 153 21.70 6.48 13.24
CA VAL A 153 21.89 5.08 13.68
C VAL A 153 22.76 4.32 12.68
N PHE A 154 23.87 3.77 13.18
CA PHE A 154 24.80 2.96 12.40
C PHE A 154 24.72 1.49 12.85
N ALA A 155 24.37 0.59 11.93
CA ALA A 155 24.43 -0.85 12.14
C ALA A 155 25.58 -1.44 11.33
N ILE A 156 26.42 -2.26 11.96
CA ILE A 156 27.57 -2.90 11.34
C ILE A 156 27.51 -4.40 11.66
N GLU A 157 27.55 -5.22 10.61
CA GLU A 157 27.71 -6.67 10.71
C GLU A 157 28.94 -7.10 9.92
N MET A 158 29.69 -8.07 10.46
CA MET A 158 30.87 -8.63 9.80
C MET A 158 30.71 -10.13 9.59
N ASP A 159 30.78 -10.56 8.33
CA ASP A 159 30.84 -11.98 7.97
C ASP A 159 31.86 -12.20 6.84
N GLY A 160 32.61 -13.30 6.93
CA GLY A 160 33.60 -13.67 5.90
C GLY A 160 34.70 -12.63 5.63
N GLY A 161 35.00 -11.74 6.59
CA GLY A 161 35.97 -10.65 6.41
C GLY A 161 35.42 -9.45 5.63
N VAL A 162 34.12 -9.41 5.36
CA VAL A 162 33.41 -8.28 4.76
C VAL A 162 32.53 -7.63 5.82
N SER A 163 32.58 -6.30 5.90
CA SER A 163 31.68 -5.52 6.73
C SER A 163 30.52 -4.98 5.89
N CYS A 164 29.29 -5.22 6.33
CA CYS A 164 28.11 -4.51 5.83
C CYS A 164 27.78 -3.37 6.80
N VAL A 165 27.70 -2.14 6.29
CA VAL A 165 27.33 -0.97 7.07
C VAL A 165 26.00 -0.44 6.55
N GLN A 166 25.01 -0.35 7.44
CA GLN A 166 23.72 0.26 7.17
C GLN A 166 23.58 1.51 8.03
N VAL A 167 23.23 2.63 7.41
CA VAL A 167 23.03 3.92 8.08
C VAL A 167 21.55 4.30 7.96
N PHE A 168 20.97 4.75 9.07
CA PHE A 168 19.65 5.36 9.17
C PHE A 168 19.83 6.79 9.70
N PHE A 169 19.13 7.75 9.10
CA PHE A 169 19.17 9.18 9.41
C PHE A 169 17.77 9.65 9.77
#